data_AF-A0A945R262-F1
#
_entry.id   AF-A0A945R262-F1
#
_cell.length_a   1.000
_cell.length_b   1.000
_cell.length_c   1.000
_cell.angle_alpha   90.00
_cell.angle_beta   90.00
_cell.angle_gamma   90.00
#
_symmetry.space_group_name_H-M   'P 1'
#
loop_
_entity.id
_entity.type
_entity.pdbx_description
1 polymer ?
#
loop_
_entity_poly.entity_id
_entity_poly.type
_entity_poly.pdbx_seq_one_letter_code
_entity_poly.pdbx_strand_id
1 'polypeptide(L)' 'MNKQELIDNIAESADISKAAASRALDAVVDSVTGSLKAGDSLTLVGFGTFSVR' A
#
# COMPACT_ATOMS: atom_id res chain seq x y z
N MET A 1 -5.66 3.25 13.98
CA MET A 1 -5.43 2.54 12.71
C MET A 1 -4.07 1.88 12.73
N ASN A 2 -4.04 0.63 13.17
CA ASN A 2 -2.93 -0.30 12.98
C ASN A 2 -3.09 -1.05 11.63
N LYS A 3 -2.16 -1.95 11.30
CA LYS A 3 -2.20 -2.70 10.03
C LYS A 3 -3.49 -3.53 9.86
N GLN A 4 -4.00 -4.14 10.92
CA GLN A 4 -5.23 -4.96 10.86
C GLN A 4 -6.46 -4.09 10.63
N GLU A 5 -6.58 -2.97 11.34
CA GLU A 5 -7.67 -2.00 11.14
C GLU A 5 -7.67 -1.44 9.71
N LEU A 6 -6.49 -1.22 9.12
CA LEU A 6 -6.38 -0.80 7.72
C LEU A 6 -6.82 -1.90 6.74
N ILE A 7 -6.45 -3.16 6.97
CA ILE A 7 -6.89 -4.30 6.15
C ILE A 7 -8.41 -4.44 6.19
N ASP A 8 -9.00 -4.29 7.38
CA ASP A 8 -10.45 -4.37 7.56
C ASP A 8 -11.17 -3.24 6.80
N ASN A 9 -10.67 -2.00 6.90
CA ASN A 9 -11.20 -0.87 6.13
C ASN A 9 -11.07 -1.07 4.61
N ILE A 10 -9.95 -1.61 4.13
CA ILE A 10 -9.75 -1.91 2.70
C ILE A 10 -10.73 -2.99 2.24
N ALA A 11 -10.88 -4.06 3.01
CA ALA A 11 -11.78 -5.17 2.70
C ALA A 11 -13.23 -4.68 2.58
N GLU A 12 -13.68 -3.86 3.53
CA GLU A 12 -15.03 -3.29 3.53
C GLU A 12 -15.22 -2.27 2.40
N SER A 13 -14.29 -1.34 2.21
CA SER A 13 -14.42 -0.26 1.23
C SER A 13 -14.32 -0.76 -0.21
N ALA A 14 -13.53 -1.81 -0.46
CA ALA A 14 -13.33 -2.38 -1.79
C ALA A 14 -14.21 -3.61 -2.07
N ASP A 15 -15.05 -4.02 -1.12
CA ASP A 15 -15.90 -5.22 -1.19
C ASP A 15 -15.12 -6.49 -1.57
N ILE A 16 -14.02 -6.74 -0.86
CA ILE A 16 -13.14 -7.88 -1.08
C ILE A 16 -12.91 -8.65 0.23
N SER A 17 -12.52 -9.93 0.10
CA SER A 17 -12.14 -10.72 1.28
C SER A 17 -10.95 -10.09 2.03
N LYS A 18 -10.93 -10.23 3.37
CA LYS A 18 -9.79 -9.80 4.21
C LYS A 18 -8.45 -10.38 3.72
N ALA A 19 -8.47 -11.63 3.23
CA ALA A 19 -7.28 -12.27 2.67
C ALA A 19 -6.78 -11.58 1.39
N ALA A 20 -7.69 -11.11 0.53
CA ALA A 20 -7.34 -10.33 -0.65
C ALA A 20 -6.85 -8.92 -0.27
N ALA A 21 -7.49 -8.26 0.70
CA ALA A 21 -7.08 -6.96 1.22
C ALA A 21 -5.67 -7.00 1.84
N SER A 22 -5.36 -8.02 2.63
CA SER A 22 -4.01 -8.22 3.18
C SER A 22 -2.98 -8.35 2.07
N ARG A 23 -3.24 -9.22 1.08
CA ARG A 23 -2.34 -9.41 -0.07
C ARG A 23 -2.13 -8.13 -0.87
N ALA A 24 -3.19 -7.34 -1.08
CA ALA A 24 -3.12 -6.07 -1.78
C ALA A 24 -2.25 -5.06 -1.01
N LEU A 25 -2.46 -4.93 0.30
CA LEU A 25 -1.67 -4.03 1.13
C LEU A 25 -0.18 -4.43 1.15
N ASP A 26 0.11 -5.72 1.29
CA ASP A 26 1.47 -6.23 1.26
C ASP A 26 2.15 -5.94 -0.10
N ALA A 27 1.44 -6.18 -1.22
CA ALA A 27 1.96 -5.89 -2.55
C ALA A 27 2.26 -4.41 -2.78
N VAL A 28 1.44 -3.50 -2.24
CA VAL A 28 1.70 -2.05 -2.29
C VAL A 28 2.97 -1.71 -1.53
N VAL A 29 3.11 -2.20 -0.29
CA VAL A 29 4.30 -1.93 0.54
C VAL A 29 5.56 -2.46 -0.14
N ASP A 30 5.52 -3.66 -0.71
CA ASP A 30 6.64 -4.27 -1.41
C ASP A 30 7.02 -3.49 -2.68
N SER A 31 6.02 -3.06 -3.46
CA SER A 31 6.25 -2.30 -4.69
C SER A 31 6.85 -0.92 -4.42
N VAL A 32 6.35 -0.23 -3.38
CA VAL A 32 6.93 1.05 -2.94
C VAL A 32 8.36 0.83 -2.44
N THR A 33 8.58 -0.19 -1.61
CA THR A 33 9.92 -0.51 -1.09
C THR A 33 10.90 -0.83 -2.22
N GLY A 34 10.48 -1.61 -3.22
CA GLY A 34 11.30 -1.94 -4.38
C GLY A 34 11.68 -0.71 -5.21
N SER A 35 10.70 0.15 -5.49
CA SER A 35 10.93 1.40 -6.23
C SER A 35 11.93 2.31 -5.51
N LEU A 36 11.73 2.50 -4.20
CA LEU A 36 12.62 3.31 -3.38
C LEU A 36 14.03 2.74 -3.28
N LYS A 37 14.18 1.40 -3.20
CA LYS A 37 15.50 0.75 -3.22
C LYS A 37 16.25 0.96 -4.53
N ALA A 38 15.54 1.07 -5.65
CA ALA A 38 16.13 1.37 -6.95
C ALA A 38 16.57 2.85 -7.08
N GLY A 39 16.22 3.70 -6.11
CA GLY A 39 16.41 5.15 -6.18
C GLY A 39 15.31 5.87 -6.95
N ASP A 40 14.26 5.15 -7.37
CA ASP A 40 13.13 5.71 -8.09
C ASP A 40 12.17 6.43 -7.14
N SER A 41 11.52 7.47 -7.63
CA SER A 41 10.43 8.16 -6.94
C SER A 41 9.08 7.60 -7.38
N LEU A 42 8.19 7.30 -6.44
CA LEU A 42 6.84 6.81 -6.71
C LEU A 42 5.82 7.88 -6.32
N THR A 43 4.96 8.30 -7.26
CA THR A 43 3.92 9.30 -7.02
C THR A 43 2.54 8.67 -7.09
N LEU A 44 1.76 8.82 -6.02
CA LEU A 44 0.34 8.47 -5.93
C LEU A 44 -0.47 9.76 -5.92
N VAL A 45 -1.10 10.09 -7.05
CA VAL A 45 -1.89 11.31 -7.21
C VAL A 45 -2.99 11.36 -6.16
N GLY A 46 -3.11 12.49 -5.46
CA GLY A 46 -4.08 12.69 -4.38
C GLY A 46 -3.67 12.11 -3.02
N PHE A 47 -2.53 11.42 -2.94
CA PHE A 47 -1.98 10.90 -1.68
C PHE A 47 -0.61 11.52 -1.37
N GLY A 48 0.34 11.40 -2.29
CA GLY A 48 1.69 11.97 -2.12
C GLY A 48 2.75 11.29 -2.98
N THR A 49 3.99 11.75 -2.82
CA THR A 49 5.18 11.22 -3.50
C THR A 49 6.14 10.63 -2.48
N PHE A 50 6.58 9.40 -2.74
CA PHE A 50 7.62 8.70 -1.98
C PHE A 50 8.94 8.77 -2.74
N SER A 51 10.01 9.15 -2.06
CA SER A 51 11.37 9.19 -2.59
C SER A 51 12.37 8.97 -1.46
N VAL A 52 13.51 8.35 -1.77
CA VAL A 52 14.66 8.27 -0.86
C VAL A 52 15.61 9.44 -1.10
N ARG A 53 16.19 9.97 -0.03
CA ARG A 53 17.19 11.06 -0.03
C ARG A 53 18.36 10.68 0.88
#